data_AF-A0A3P7NQ23-F1
#
_entry.id   AF-A0A3P7NQ23-F1
#
_cell.length_a   1.000
_cell.length_b   1.000
_cell.length_c   1.000
_cell.angle_alpha   90.00
_cell.angle_beta   90.00
_cell.angle_gamma   90.00
#
_symmetry.space_group_name_H-M   'P 1'
#
loop_
_entity.id
_entity.type
_entity.pdbx_description
1 polymer ?
#
loop_
_entity_poly.entity_id
_entity_poly.type
_entity_poly.pdbx_seq_one_letter_code
_entity_poly.pdbx_strand_id
1 'polypeptide(L)'
;MALDEKMRGDDELRDDMSGTTAVIVLIKDQKIYCVASVCGTALPLSFDHKPANENEARRIIAAGGWVEFNRVNGNLALSRALGDFAFKKNDQKPPEEQIVTACPDVTVRDLTYNHEFIILACDGIWDVMSNQEVVEFCRDRLAAGREPEAICEELLSRCLAPDCQMGGLGCDNMTAVLVCLLQDDTAEAFRARCSRKRCESAAGDTMDYSAPRRPTHFLYRTEHKMLKQLRL
;
A
#
# COMPACT_ATOMS: atom_id res chain seq x y z
N MET A 1 0.30 -9.09 -15.84
CA MET A 1 0.86 -10.07 -16.80
C MET A 1 1.56 -9.45 -17.99
N ALA A 2 0.91 -8.61 -18.80
CA ALA A 2 1.55 -7.98 -19.97
C ALA A 2 2.84 -7.20 -19.65
N LEU A 3 2.94 -6.61 -18.44
CA LEU A 3 4.15 -5.92 -18.02
C LEU A 3 5.34 -6.88 -17.83
N ASP A 4 5.13 -8.03 -17.16
CA ASP A 4 6.14 -9.07 -17.02
C ASP A 4 6.58 -9.64 -18.37
N GLU A 5 5.62 -9.84 -19.28
CA GLU A 5 5.91 -10.29 -20.64
C GLU A 5 6.78 -9.28 -21.40
N LYS A 6 6.44 -7.99 -21.29
CA LYS A 6 7.24 -6.91 -21.85
C LYS A 6 8.65 -6.86 -21.25
N MET A 7 8.78 -7.02 -19.94
CA MET A 7 10.08 -7.04 -19.26
C MET A 7 10.93 -8.25 -19.67
N ARG A 8 10.34 -9.43 -19.92
CA ARG A 8 11.08 -10.59 -20.46
C ARG A 8 11.52 -10.43 -21.90
N GLY A 9 10.80 -9.63 -22.69
CA GLY A 9 11.17 -9.30 -24.06
C GLY A 9 12.25 -8.22 -24.17
N ASP A 10 12.61 -7.59 -23.06
CA ASP A 10 13.58 -6.51 -22.99
C ASP A 10 14.99 -7.07 -22.69
N ASP A 11 15.98 -6.74 -23.52
CA ASP A 11 17.34 -7.28 -23.42
C ASP A 11 18.07 -6.89 -22.13
N GLU A 12 17.70 -5.77 -21.49
CA GLU A 12 18.30 -5.33 -20.23
C GLU A 12 17.63 -5.96 -19.01
N LEU A 13 16.31 -6.19 -19.08
CA LEU A 13 15.51 -6.64 -17.94
C LEU A 13 15.30 -8.16 -17.88
N ARG A 14 15.43 -8.88 -19.01
CA ARG A 14 15.10 -10.32 -19.05
C ARG A 14 16.00 -11.19 -18.17
N ASP A 15 17.25 -10.78 -18.00
CA ASP A 15 18.27 -11.49 -17.22
C ASP A 15 18.43 -10.88 -15.82
N ASP A 16 17.66 -9.84 -15.49
CA ASP A 16 17.60 -9.27 -14.15
C ASP A 16 16.85 -10.23 -13.22
N MET A 17 17.46 -10.49 -12.07
CA MET A 17 16.92 -11.35 -11.02
C MET A 17 16.12 -10.55 -9.98
N SER A 18 15.99 -9.24 -10.17
CA SER A 18 15.24 -8.35 -9.30
C SER A 18 13.72 -8.54 -9.44
N GLY A 19 13.03 -8.12 -8.39
CA GLY A 19 11.58 -8.09 -8.33
C GLY A 19 11.12 -6.88 -7.55
N THR A 20 9.85 -6.51 -7.72
CA THR A 20 9.26 -5.37 -7.03
C THR A 20 7.80 -5.61 -6.68
N THR A 21 7.39 -5.06 -5.55
CA THR A 21 5.98 -4.97 -5.16
C THR A 21 5.35 -3.72 -5.77
N ALA A 22 4.03 -3.73 -5.88
CA ALA A 22 3.29 -2.56 -6.32
C ALA A 22 2.00 -2.44 -5.51
N VAL A 23 1.84 -1.32 -4.82
CA VAL A 23 0.57 -0.88 -4.26
C VAL A 23 0.14 0.34 -5.04
N ILE A 24 -1.04 0.28 -5.65
CA ILE A 24 -1.52 1.31 -6.58
C ILE A 24 -2.87 1.81 -6.08
N VAL A 25 -3.07 3.13 -6.14
CA VAL A 25 -4.40 3.73 -6.03
C VAL A 25 -4.87 4.16 -7.40
N LEU A 26 -6.07 3.71 -7.77
CA LEU A 26 -6.85 4.37 -8.79
C LEU A 26 -8.02 5.09 -8.10
N ILE A 27 -8.30 6.33 -8.50
CA ILE A 27 -9.54 7.02 -8.13
C ILE A 27 -10.22 7.41 -9.43
N LYS A 28 -11.41 6.85 -9.65
CA LYS A 28 -12.18 7.09 -10.87
C LYS A 28 -13.66 6.87 -10.60
N ASP A 29 -14.52 7.72 -11.15
CA ASP A 29 -15.98 7.56 -11.12
C ASP A 29 -16.53 7.31 -9.71
N GLN A 30 -16.09 8.11 -8.72
CA GLN A 30 -16.42 7.95 -7.29
C GLN A 30 -16.08 6.58 -6.71
N LYS A 31 -15.04 5.90 -7.23
CA LYS A 31 -14.53 4.64 -6.69
C LYS A 31 -13.05 4.76 -6.33
N ILE A 32 -12.68 4.15 -5.22
CA ILE A 32 -11.32 4.03 -4.71
C ILE A 32 -10.87 2.58 -4.83
N TYR A 33 -9.61 2.42 -5.20
CA TYR A 33 -8.93 1.14 -5.29
C TYR A 33 -7.59 1.22 -4.48
N CYS A 34 -7.54 1.26 -3.13
CA CYS A 34 -6.23 1.20 -2.37
C CYS A 34 -6.20 0.89 -0.85
N VAL A 35 -6.03 1.84 0.12
CA VAL A 35 -6.10 1.84 1.63
C VAL A 35 -6.52 3.26 2.04
N ALA A 36 -7.50 3.45 2.95
CA ALA A 36 -8.06 4.78 3.23
C ALA A 36 -8.41 5.03 4.70
N SER A 37 -8.39 6.31 5.12
CA SER A 37 -8.99 6.75 6.39
C SER A 37 -10.44 7.17 6.18
N VAL A 38 -11.35 6.60 6.97
CA VAL A 38 -12.78 6.95 6.97
C VAL A 38 -13.19 7.41 8.36
N CYS A 39 -13.47 8.70 8.51
CA CYS A 39 -13.78 9.32 9.81
C CYS A 39 -12.77 8.92 10.90
N GLY A 40 -11.47 8.93 10.58
CA GLY A 40 -10.39 8.51 11.49
C GLY A 40 -10.34 7.02 11.85
N THR A 41 -11.08 6.17 11.15
CA THR A 41 -10.88 4.72 11.19
C THR A 41 -10.05 4.30 10.00
N ALA A 42 -8.99 3.53 10.23
CA ALA A 42 -8.28 2.88 9.15
C ALA A 42 -9.16 1.83 8.47
N LEU A 43 -9.38 2.01 7.17
CA LEU A 43 -10.03 1.05 6.31
C LEU A 43 -8.96 0.38 5.43
N PRO A 44 -8.53 -0.85 5.76
CA PRO A 44 -7.63 -1.60 4.90
C PRO A 44 -8.37 -1.94 3.60
N LEU A 45 -7.72 -1.68 2.48
CA LEU A 45 -8.24 -1.94 1.15
C LEU A 45 -7.23 -2.78 0.32
N SER A 46 -6.04 -3.05 0.86
CA SER A 46 -5.11 -4.09 0.41
C SER A 46 -4.70 -4.98 1.58
N PHE A 47 -4.20 -6.17 1.26
CA PHE A 47 -3.68 -7.13 2.24
C PHE A 47 -2.32 -7.62 1.77
N ASP A 48 -1.39 -7.76 2.70
CA ASP A 48 -0.05 -8.23 2.41
C ASP A 48 -0.09 -9.64 1.83
N HIS A 49 0.59 -9.84 0.70
CA HIS A 49 0.73 -11.15 0.06
C HIS A 49 1.96 -11.88 0.61
N LYS A 50 1.80 -12.45 1.81
CA LYS A 50 2.83 -13.27 2.45
C LYS A 50 2.69 -14.74 2.04
N PRO A 51 3.81 -15.47 1.84
CA PRO A 51 3.78 -16.88 1.42
C PRO A 51 2.96 -17.81 2.33
N ALA A 52 2.88 -17.54 3.64
CA ALA A 52 2.11 -18.33 4.58
C ALA A 52 0.59 -18.06 4.55
N ASN A 53 0.11 -17.04 3.83
CA ASN A 53 -1.31 -16.80 3.67
C ASN A 53 -1.98 -17.97 2.96
N GLU A 54 -3.15 -18.41 3.41
CA GLU A 54 -3.76 -19.67 2.98
C GLU A 54 -3.91 -19.79 1.45
N ASN A 55 -4.41 -18.74 0.80
CA ASN A 55 -4.58 -18.73 -0.67
C ASN A 55 -3.24 -18.71 -1.41
N GLU A 56 -2.24 -18.00 -0.87
CA GLU A 56 -0.91 -17.90 -1.46
C GLU A 56 -0.15 -19.23 -1.34
N ALA A 57 -0.15 -19.81 -0.14
CA ALA A 57 0.45 -21.12 0.15
C ALA A 57 -0.15 -22.21 -0.74
N ARG A 58 -1.48 -22.22 -0.90
CA ARG A 58 -2.18 -23.17 -1.78
C ARG A 58 -1.72 -23.04 -3.23
N ARG A 59 -1.59 -21.81 -3.75
CA ARG A 59 -1.06 -21.57 -5.10
C ARG A 59 0.38 -22.04 -5.24
N ILE A 60 1.25 -21.68 -4.29
CA ILE A 60 2.67 -22.05 -4.28
C ILE A 60 2.83 -23.57 -4.36
N ILE A 61 2.11 -24.31 -3.50
CA ILE A 61 2.17 -25.77 -3.46
C ILE A 61 1.62 -26.38 -4.76
N ALA A 62 0.48 -25.88 -5.26
CA ALA A 62 -0.11 -26.36 -6.51
C ALA A 62 0.79 -26.12 -7.74
N ALA A 63 1.69 -25.14 -7.66
CA ALA A 63 2.68 -24.83 -8.69
C ALA A 63 4.02 -25.57 -8.51
N GLY A 64 4.11 -26.49 -7.55
CA GLY A 64 5.29 -27.32 -7.28
C GLY A 64 6.34 -26.70 -6.37
N GLY A 65 6.04 -25.56 -5.73
CA GLY A 65 6.88 -24.96 -4.71
C GLY A 65 6.52 -25.41 -3.29
N TRP A 66 7.21 -24.85 -2.30
CA TRP A 66 6.89 -25.03 -0.88
C TRP A 66 7.03 -23.70 -0.13
N VAL A 67 6.49 -23.66 1.10
CA VAL A 67 6.63 -22.52 2.00
C VAL A 67 7.43 -22.96 3.21
N GLU A 68 8.51 -22.24 3.50
CA GLU A 68 9.39 -22.49 4.63
C GLU A 68 9.77 -21.16 5.29
N PHE A 69 9.62 -21.04 6.61
CA PHE A 69 9.83 -19.78 7.35
C PHE A 69 9.15 -18.54 6.72
N ASN A 70 7.91 -18.71 6.24
CA ASN A 70 7.14 -17.69 5.52
C ASN A 70 7.83 -17.18 4.23
N ARG A 71 8.61 -18.03 3.58
CA ARG A 71 9.30 -17.76 2.31
C ARG A 71 8.97 -18.80 1.26
N VAL A 72 8.78 -18.37 0.01
CA VAL A 72 8.66 -19.23 -1.17
C VAL A 72 9.98 -19.98 -1.37
N ASN A 73 9.91 -21.30 -1.32
CA ASN A 73 11.05 -22.21 -1.42
C ASN A 73 12.18 -21.88 -0.42
N GLY A 74 11.84 -21.36 0.76
CA GLY A 74 12.81 -20.91 1.78
C GLY A 74 13.59 -19.64 1.41
N ASN A 75 13.35 -19.05 0.23
CA ASN A 75 14.16 -17.96 -0.32
C ASN A 75 13.43 -16.61 -0.27
N LEU A 76 12.31 -16.46 -1.00
CA LEU A 76 11.66 -15.17 -1.22
C LEU A 76 10.52 -14.92 -0.21
N ALA A 77 10.55 -13.80 0.50
CA ALA A 77 9.54 -13.43 1.51
C ALA A 77 8.23 -12.86 0.92
N LEU A 78 8.13 -12.75 -0.41
CA LEU A 78 6.97 -12.27 -1.14
C LEU A 78 6.35 -13.42 -1.93
N SER A 79 5.02 -13.51 -1.93
CA SER A 79 4.31 -14.44 -2.81
C SER A 79 3.86 -13.79 -4.13
N ARG A 80 3.87 -12.45 -4.21
CA ARG A 80 3.50 -11.70 -5.40
C ARG A 80 4.48 -10.58 -5.67
N ALA A 81 4.91 -10.47 -6.92
CA ALA A 81 5.86 -9.46 -7.37
C ALA A 81 5.80 -9.33 -8.90
N LEU A 82 6.16 -8.15 -9.41
CA LEU A 82 6.62 -7.96 -10.78
C LEU A 82 8.09 -8.39 -10.87
N GLY A 83 8.53 -8.91 -12.02
CA GLY A 83 9.90 -9.46 -12.14
C GLY A 83 10.03 -10.83 -11.48
N ASP A 84 11.11 -11.10 -10.72
CA ASP A 84 11.36 -12.38 -10.04
C ASP A 84 11.20 -13.60 -10.97
N PHE A 85 11.69 -13.49 -12.22
CA PHE A 85 11.38 -14.46 -13.26
C PHE A 85 11.89 -15.87 -12.96
N ALA A 86 12.89 -16.02 -12.10
CA ALA A 86 13.35 -17.32 -11.59
C ALA A 86 12.23 -18.13 -10.92
N PHE A 87 11.23 -17.45 -10.35
CA PHE A 87 10.08 -18.06 -9.68
C PHE A 87 8.84 -18.19 -10.59
N LYS A 88 8.99 -17.94 -11.90
CA LYS A 88 7.88 -17.90 -12.88
C LYS A 88 8.14 -18.78 -14.11
N LYS A 89 8.77 -19.94 -13.89
CA LYS A 89 9.27 -20.86 -14.93
C LYS A 89 8.53 -22.21 -14.98
N ASN A 90 7.36 -22.32 -14.37
CA ASN A 90 6.57 -23.56 -14.49
C ASN A 90 5.79 -23.54 -15.81
N ASP A 91 6.27 -24.29 -16.80
CA ASP A 91 5.66 -24.36 -18.14
C ASP A 91 4.26 -24.99 -18.16
N GLN A 92 3.87 -25.68 -17.08
CA GLN A 92 2.55 -26.31 -16.95
C GLN A 92 1.54 -25.43 -16.23
N LYS A 93 1.93 -24.21 -15.82
CA LYS A 93 1.07 -23.28 -15.08
C LYS A 93 0.89 -21.98 -15.84
N PRO A 94 -0.34 -21.45 -15.92
CA PRO A 94 -0.53 -20.11 -16.43
C PRO A 94 0.17 -19.10 -15.49
N PRO A 95 0.45 -17.89 -15.96
CA PRO A 95 1.27 -16.97 -15.19
C PRO A 95 0.70 -16.54 -13.83
N GLU A 96 -0.62 -16.49 -13.71
CA GLU A 96 -1.34 -16.23 -12.46
C GLU A 96 -1.17 -17.33 -11.41
N GLU A 97 -0.87 -18.56 -11.84
CA GLU A 97 -0.69 -19.74 -11.00
C GLU A 97 0.78 -20.12 -10.75
N GLN A 98 1.73 -19.23 -11.05
CA GLN A 98 3.14 -19.46 -10.73
C GLN A 98 3.39 -19.41 -9.21
N ILE A 99 4.51 -19.96 -8.73
CA ILE A 99 4.87 -19.92 -7.30
C ILE A 99 4.98 -18.45 -6.81
N VAL A 100 5.45 -17.54 -7.66
CA VAL A 100 5.34 -16.08 -7.49
C VAL A 100 4.55 -15.53 -8.65
N THR A 101 3.53 -14.70 -8.39
CA THR A 101 2.66 -14.16 -9.45
C THR A 101 2.70 -12.64 -9.50
N ALA A 102 2.58 -12.08 -10.70
CA ALA A 102 2.36 -10.64 -10.91
C ALA A 102 0.88 -10.27 -10.95
N CYS A 103 -0.02 -11.22 -10.64
CA CYS A 103 -1.46 -10.98 -10.61
C CYS A 103 -1.84 -10.17 -9.35
N PRO A 104 -2.35 -8.93 -9.49
CA PRO A 104 -2.70 -8.11 -8.34
C PRO A 104 -4.04 -8.57 -7.73
N ASP A 105 -4.21 -8.32 -6.43
CA ASP A 105 -5.55 -8.26 -5.84
C ASP A 105 -6.11 -6.85 -5.97
N VAL A 106 -7.38 -6.74 -6.37
CA VAL A 106 -8.05 -5.45 -6.59
C VAL A 106 -9.28 -5.38 -5.69
N THR A 107 -9.22 -4.47 -4.71
CA THR A 107 -10.38 -4.10 -3.89
C THR A 107 -11.00 -2.82 -4.45
N VAL A 108 -12.32 -2.78 -4.55
CA VAL A 108 -13.06 -1.58 -4.99
C VAL A 108 -13.99 -1.13 -3.88
N ARG A 109 -13.99 0.16 -3.58
CA ARG A 109 -14.95 0.80 -2.68
C ARG A 109 -15.50 2.08 -3.27
N ASP A 110 -16.70 2.45 -2.85
CA ASP A 110 -17.26 3.75 -3.21
C ASP A 110 -16.59 4.85 -2.37
N LEU A 111 -16.19 5.93 -3.06
CA LEU A 111 -15.66 7.14 -2.47
C LEU A 111 -16.82 7.88 -1.80
N THR A 112 -16.63 8.22 -0.54
CA THR A 112 -17.61 8.95 0.27
C THR A 112 -16.97 10.17 0.90
N TYR A 113 -17.77 11.16 1.28
CA TYR A 113 -17.31 12.37 1.96
C TYR A 113 -16.59 12.09 3.30
N ASN A 114 -16.79 10.90 3.88
CA ASN A 114 -16.13 10.45 5.10
C ASN A 114 -14.69 9.97 4.87
N HIS A 115 -14.30 9.70 3.62
CA HIS A 115 -12.92 9.39 3.27
C HIS A 115 -12.07 10.66 3.32
N GLU A 116 -11.12 10.73 4.24
CA GLU A 116 -10.32 11.94 4.49
C GLU A 116 -9.03 11.92 3.69
N PHE A 117 -8.33 10.80 3.69
CA PHE A 117 -7.08 10.62 2.97
C PHE A 117 -6.82 9.14 2.70
N ILE A 118 -5.87 8.88 1.81
CA ILE A 118 -5.33 7.57 1.49
C ILE A 118 -3.84 7.61 1.82
N ILE A 119 -3.34 6.56 2.47
CA ILE A 119 -1.91 6.39 2.74
C ILE A 119 -1.45 5.12 2.03
N LEU A 120 -0.44 5.27 1.17
CA LEU A 120 0.31 4.15 0.62
C LEU A 120 1.66 4.15 1.31
N ALA A 121 2.14 2.99 1.74
CA ALA A 121 3.50 2.85 2.24
C ALA A 121 4.01 1.43 2.00
N CYS A 122 5.34 1.27 2.03
CA CYS A 122 5.97 -0.06 2.06
C CYS A 122 5.97 -0.66 3.47
N ASP A 123 6.34 -1.93 3.55
CA ASP A 123 6.51 -2.69 4.80
C ASP A 123 7.44 -2.03 5.81
N GLY A 124 8.46 -1.29 5.39
CA GLY A 124 9.30 -0.49 6.30
C GLY A 124 8.52 0.47 7.22
N ILE A 125 7.29 0.89 6.85
CA ILE A 125 6.38 1.63 7.73
C ILE A 125 5.46 0.68 8.50
N TRP A 126 4.82 -0.27 7.81
CA TRP A 126 3.79 -1.15 8.37
C TRP A 126 4.32 -2.20 9.36
N ASP A 127 5.60 -2.53 9.27
CA ASP A 127 6.29 -3.40 10.24
C ASP A 127 6.46 -2.70 11.60
N VAL A 128 6.46 -1.36 11.63
CA VAL A 128 6.68 -0.55 12.84
C VAL A 128 5.39 0.01 13.41
N MET A 129 4.43 0.36 12.55
CA MET A 129 3.17 0.98 12.94
C MET A 129 1.97 0.26 12.31
N SER A 130 0.95 0.01 13.12
CA SER A 130 -0.32 -0.54 12.65
C SER A 130 -1.10 0.44 11.76
N ASN A 131 -2.02 -0.10 10.96
CA ASN A 131 -2.91 0.70 10.11
C ASN A 131 -3.59 1.85 10.85
N GLN A 132 -4.08 1.59 12.08
CA GLN A 132 -4.79 2.58 12.87
C GLN A 132 -3.84 3.63 13.45
N GLU A 133 -2.65 3.23 13.92
CA GLU A 133 -1.64 4.18 14.42
C GLU A 133 -1.18 5.14 13.32
N VAL A 134 -0.96 4.66 12.09
CA VAL A 134 -0.59 5.52 10.96
C VAL A 134 -1.73 6.48 10.59
N VAL A 135 -2.98 6.01 10.57
CA VAL A 135 -4.14 6.86 10.29
C VAL A 135 -4.31 7.93 11.36
N GLU A 136 -4.22 7.59 12.64
CA GLU A 136 -4.28 8.55 13.75
C GLU A 136 -3.14 9.56 13.66
N PHE A 137 -1.92 9.08 13.45
CA PHE A 137 -0.73 9.91 13.29
C PHE A 137 -0.90 10.97 12.20
N CYS A 138 -1.37 10.56 11.02
CA CYS A 138 -1.58 11.45 9.88
C CYS A 138 -2.77 12.39 10.14
N ARG A 139 -3.89 11.85 10.64
CA ARG A 139 -5.12 12.61 10.85
C ARG A 139 -4.94 13.73 11.87
N ASP A 140 -4.27 13.45 12.99
CA ASP A 140 -4.02 14.45 14.04
C ASP A 140 -3.19 15.62 13.51
N ARG A 141 -2.20 15.33 12.66
CA ARG A 141 -1.35 16.34 12.04
C ARG A 141 -2.07 17.14 10.97
N LEU A 142 -2.88 16.47 10.14
CA LEU A 142 -3.75 17.14 9.18
C LEU A 142 -4.75 18.07 9.89
N ALA A 143 -5.37 17.61 10.98
CA ALA A 143 -6.27 18.42 11.80
C ALA A 143 -5.55 19.63 12.43
N ALA A 144 -4.29 19.48 12.82
CA ALA A 144 -3.43 20.56 13.30
C ALA A 144 -2.92 21.49 12.18
N GLY A 145 -3.28 21.23 10.92
CA GLY A 145 -2.88 22.04 9.77
C GLY A 145 -1.43 21.87 9.34
N ARG A 146 -0.78 20.75 9.69
CA ARG A 146 0.53 20.38 9.15
C ARG A 146 0.40 20.05 7.66
N GLU A 147 1.41 20.45 6.89
CA GLU A 147 1.48 20.13 5.46
C GLU A 147 1.77 18.64 5.23
N PRO A 148 1.16 17.99 4.22
CA PRO A 148 1.32 16.54 3.97
C PRO A 148 2.77 16.07 3.87
N GLU A 149 3.65 16.87 3.26
CA GLU A 149 5.07 16.56 3.11
C GLU A 149 5.78 16.43 4.47
N ALA A 150 5.49 17.36 5.39
CA ALA A 150 6.02 17.31 6.75
C ALA A 150 5.46 16.11 7.52
N ILE A 151 4.20 15.75 7.30
CA ILE A 151 3.58 14.57 7.91
C ILE A 151 4.29 13.30 7.46
N CYS A 152 4.58 13.17 6.15
CA CYS A 152 5.36 12.05 5.63
C CYS A 152 6.77 12.01 6.24
N GLU A 153 7.50 13.13 6.28
CA GLU A 153 8.83 13.18 6.90
C GLU A 153 8.83 12.78 8.38
N GLU A 154 7.85 13.27 9.14
CA GLU A 154 7.67 12.88 10.55
C GLU A 154 7.30 11.40 10.68
N LEU A 155 6.47 10.85 9.78
CA LEU A 155 6.10 9.45 9.76
C LEU A 155 7.31 8.55 9.51
N LEU A 156 8.12 8.87 8.48
CA LEU A 156 9.36 8.15 8.20
C LEU A 156 10.32 8.22 9.40
N SER A 157 10.48 9.41 9.97
CA SER A 157 11.35 9.61 11.15
C SER A 157 10.87 8.82 12.36
N ARG A 158 9.55 8.67 12.54
CA ARG A 158 8.95 7.90 13.63
C ARG A 158 9.17 6.39 13.50
N CYS A 159 9.36 5.90 12.28
CA CYS A 159 9.61 4.51 11.97
C CYS A 159 11.10 4.15 11.93
N LEU A 160 12.01 5.14 11.93
CA LEU A 160 13.46 4.87 11.98
C LEU A 160 13.86 4.17 13.28
N ALA A 161 14.66 3.12 13.15
CA ALA A 161 15.32 2.50 14.29
C ALA A 161 16.28 3.50 14.97
N PRO A 162 16.36 3.52 16.31
CA PRO A 162 17.36 4.32 17.02
C PRO A 162 18.79 3.81 16.78
N ASP A 163 18.96 2.51 16.51
CA ASP A 163 20.19 1.89 16.04
C ASP A 163 19.91 0.76 15.03
N CYS A 164 20.85 0.51 14.11
CA CYS A 164 20.71 -0.50 13.05
C CYS A 164 21.57 -1.76 13.29
N GLN A 165 22.11 -1.94 14.51
CA GLN A 165 23.17 -2.93 14.76
C GLN A 165 22.72 -4.39 14.60
N MET A 166 21.41 -4.67 14.63
CA MET A 166 20.86 -6.04 14.58
C MET A 166 19.82 -6.24 13.46
N GLY A 167 19.69 -5.32 12.50
CA GLY A 167 18.72 -5.45 11.39
C GLY A 167 17.26 -5.56 11.86
N GLY A 168 16.91 -4.83 12.92
CA GLY A 168 15.57 -4.84 13.53
C GLY A 168 14.56 -3.95 12.82
N LEU A 169 13.37 -3.84 13.42
CA LEU A 169 12.30 -2.94 12.98
C LEU A 169 12.83 -1.52 12.74
N GLY A 170 12.50 -0.92 11.60
CA GLY A 170 12.91 0.44 11.25
C GLY A 170 14.28 0.56 10.57
N CYS A 171 14.86 -0.55 10.10
CA CYS A 171 16.11 -0.57 9.31
C CYS A 171 15.88 -0.75 7.79
N ASP A 172 14.63 -0.87 7.34
CA ASP A 172 14.30 -1.09 5.92
C ASP A 172 14.19 0.23 5.14
N ASN A 173 14.14 0.14 3.82
CA ASN A 173 13.73 1.23 2.96
C ASN A 173 12.30 1.64 3.30
N MET A 174 12.08 2.95 3.42
CA MET A 174 10.77 3.52 3.73
C MET A 174 10.32 4.44 2.62
N THR A 175 9.11 4.20 2.14
CA THR A 175 8.40 5.05 1.18
C THR A 175 6.97 5.20 1.69
N ALA A 176 6.48 6.43 1.70
CA ALA A 176 5.09 6.75 2.03
C ALA A 176 4.55 7.82 1.08
N VAL A 177 3.28 7.69 0.70
CA VAL A 177 2.54 8.67 -0.12
C VAL A 177 1.22 8.95 0.58
N LEU A 178 1.05 10.19 1.04
CA LEU A 178 -0.19 10.66 1.65
C LEU A 178 -1.01 11.44 0.62
N VAL A 179 -2.21 10.95 0.32
CA VAL A 179 -3.15 11.55 -0.63
C VAL A 179 -4.33 12.13 0.13
N CYS A 180 -4.38 13.46 0.29
CA CYS A 180 -5.50 14.15 0.91
C CYS A 180 -6.69 14.24 -0.05
N LEU A 181 -7.86 13.74 0.38
CA LEU A 181 -9.09 13.78 -0.40
C LEU A 181 -9.87 15.03 -0.02
N LEU A 182 -9.73 16.11 -0.79
CA LEU A 182 -10.39 17.39 -0.49
C LEU A 182 -11.91 17.31 -0.71
N GLN A 183 -12.36 16.66 -1.79
CA GLN A 183 -13.79 16.52 -2.11
C GLN A 183 -14.55 17.87 -2.11
N ASP A 184 -14.00 18.85 -2.83
CA ASP A 184 -14.48 20.24 -2.95
C ASP A 184 -14.42 21.08 -1.65
N ASP A 185 -13.85 20.56 -0.56
CA ASP A 185 -13.64 21.34 0.66
C ASP A 185 -12.52 22.38 0.49
N THR A 186 -12.66 23.52 1.18
CA THR A 186 -11.51 24.41 1.45
C THR A 186 -10.52 23.72 2.40
N ALA A 187 -9.31 24.25 2.51
CA ALA A 187 -8.32 23.74 3.45
C ALA A 187 -8.85 23.75 4.90
N GLU A 188 -9.60 24.77 5.30
CA GLU A 188 -10.20 24.88 6.63
C GLU A 188 -11.30 23.84 6.85
N ALA A 189 -12.18 23.63 5.86
CA ALA A 189 -13.24 22.64 5.93
C ALA A 189 -12.65 21.21 5.97
N PHE A 190 -11.60 20.95 5.19
CA PHE A 190 -10.86 19.69 5.24
C PHE A 190 -10.25 19.42 6.61
N ARG A 191 -9.55 20.41 7.19
CA ARG A 191 -8.97 20.32 8.55
C ARG A 191 -10.05 20.07 9.61
N ALA A 192 -11.17 20.79 9.51
CA ALA A 192 -12.31 20.58 10.38
C ALA A 192 -12.90 19.17 10.24
N ARG A 193 -12.91 18.59 9.03
CA ARG A 193 -13.30 17.19 8.81
C ARG A 193 -12.35 16.23 9.53
N CYS A 194 -11.04 16.40 9.37
CA CYS A 194 -10.03 15.61 10.08
C CYS A 194 -10.15 15.72 11.62
N SER A 195 -10.64 16.85 12.16
CA SER A 195 -10.85 17.01 13.60
C SER A 195 -12.14 16.38 14.16
N ARG A 196 -13.00 15.78 13.30
CA ARG A 196 -14.26 15.18 13.76
C ARG A 196 -14.01 13.97 14.64
N LYS A 197 -14.88 13.78 15.64
CA LYS A 197 -14.91 12.53 16.43
C LYS A 197 -15.10 11.32 15.49
N ARG A 198 -14.45 10.21 15.85
CA ARG A 198 -14.57 8.95 15.13
C ARG A 198 -16.03 8.48 15.14
N CYS A 199 -16.50 7.92 14.03
CA CYS A 199 -17.79 7.23 14.01
C CYS A 199 -17.67 5.94 14.84
N GLU A 200 -18.60 5.70 15.76
CA GLU A 200 -18.72 4.40 16.43
C GLU A 200 -19.08 3.34 15.39
N SER A 201 -18.29 2.25 15.36
CA SER A 201 -18.32 1.07 14.48
C SER A 201 -19.25 1.09 13.25
N ALA A 202 -18.64 0.96 12.06
CA ALA A 202 -19.29 0.58 10.80
C ALA A 202 -19.79 -0.89 10.77
N ALA A 203 -20.42 -1.36 11.84
CA ALA A 203 -21.11 -2.64 11.87
C ALA A 203 -22.60 -2.40 11.60
N GLY A 204 -22.92 -2.27 10.31
CA GLY A 204 -24.29 -2.23 9.82
C GLY A 204 -24.96 -0.86 9.93
N ASP A 205 -24.70 0.03 8.98
CA ASP A 205 -25.64 1.10 8.68
C ASP A 205 -25.73 1.32 7.17
N THR A 206 -26.94 1.12 6.66
CA THR A 206 -27.38 1.63 5.36
C THR A 206 -27.55 3.15 5.51
N MET A 207 -26.45 3.89 5.50
CA MET A 207 -26.52 5.35 5.44
C MET A 207 -26.82 5.80 4.00
N ASP A 208 -27.83 6.65 3.86
CA ASP A 208 -28.32 7.19 2.60
C ASP A 208 -27.21 7.91 1.80
N TYR A 209 -26.91 7.40 0.60
CA TYR A 209 -25.86 7.87 -0.31
C TYR A 209 -26.38 8.93 -1.30
N SER A 210 -27.26 9.83 -0.86
CA SER A 210 -27.86 10.83 -1.74
C SER A 210 -27.01 12.11 -1.88
N ALA A 211 -25.95 12.03 -2.71
CA ALA A 211 -25.60 13.07 -3.70
C ALA A 211 -24.30 12.72 -4.47
N PRO A 212 -24.36 12.42 -5.78
CA PRO A 212 -23.16 12.38 -6.61
C PRO A 212 -22.66 13.82 -6.83
N ARG A 213 -21.58 14.21 -6.16
CA ARG A 213 -20.84 15.43 -6.51
C ARG A 213 -19.69 15.06 -7.43
N ARG A 214 -19.63 15.74 -8.58
CA ARG A 214 -18.64 15.51 -9.63
C ARG A 214 -17.27 16.00 -9.13
N PRO A 215 -16.18 15.25 -9.30
CA PRO A 215 -14.87 15.75 -8.91
C PRO A 215 -14.41 16.80 -9.93
N THR A 216 -14.13 18.01 -9.45
CA THR A 216 -13.30 18.98 -10.18
C THR A 216 -12.10 19.35 -9.30
N HIS A 217 -10.93 18.92 -9.74
CA HIS A 217 -9.58 19.19 -9.19
C HIS A 217 -9.07 18.19 -8.15
N PHE A 218 -8.10 17.38 -8.60
CA PHE A 218 -7.16 16.68 -7.72
C PHE A 218 -5.87 17.50 -7.68
N LEU A 219 -5.49 18.01 -6.51
CA LEU A 219 -4.14 18.53 -6.32
C LEU A 219 -3.23 17.34 -6.03
N TYR A 220 -2.52 16.86 -7.05
CA TYR A 220 -1.45 15.87 -6.87
C TYR A 220 -0.14 16.62 -6.67
N ARG A 221 0.49 16.45 -5.50
CA ARG A 221 1.89 16.81 -5.28
C ARG A 221 2.64 15.56 -4.85
N THR A 222 3.32 14.94 -5.81
CA THR A 222 4.24 13.83 -5.58
C THR A 222 5.65 14.39 -5.48
N GLU A 223 6.24 14.36 -4.30
CA GLU A 223 7.67 14.58 -4.10
C GLU A 223 8.29 13.23 -3.69
N HIS A 224 9.10 12.66 -4.58
CA HIS A 224 9.88 11.46 -4.28
C HIS A 224 11.12 11.84 -3.47
N LYS A 225 11.08 11.71 -2.13
CA LYS A 225 12.31 11.70 -1.33
C LYS A 225 12.77 10.26 -1.13
N MET A 226 13.66 9.80 -2.00
CA MET A 226 14.46 8.60 -1.76
C MET A 226 15.60 8.99 -0.80
N LEU A 227 15.44 8.70 0.49
CA LEU A 227 16.56 8.76 1.44
C LEU A 227 17.48 7.57 1.16
N LYS A 228 18.44 7.75 0.25
CA LYS A 228 19.60 6.85 0.15
C LYS A 228 20.43 7.02 1.41
N GLN A 229 20.33 6.09 2.35
CA GLN A 229 21.32 6.01 3.42
C GLN A 229 22.63 5.53 2.82
N LEU A 230 23.69 6.29 3.10
CA LEU A 230 25.06 6.02 2.66
C LEU A 230 25.46 4.59 3.02
N ARG A 231 25.95 3.85 2.02
CA ARG A 231 26.80 2.69 2.25
C ARG A 231 28.00 3.16 3.07
N LEU A 232 28.18 2.58 4.26
CA LEU A 232 29.51 2.40 4.82
C LEU A 232 30.02 1.03 4.33
#